data_AF-A0A9D4C2Y8-F1
#
_entry.id   AF-A0A9D4C2Y8-F1
#
_cell.length_a   1.000
_cell.length_b   1.000
_cell.length_c   1.000
_cell.angle_alpha   90.00
_cell.angle_beta   90.00
_cell.angle_gamma   90.00
#
_symmetry.space_group_name_H-M   'P 1'
#
loop_
_entity.id
_entity.type
_entity.pdbx_description
1 polymer ?
#
loop_
_entity_poly.entity_id
_entity_poly.type
_entity_poly.pdbx_seq_one_letter_code
_entity_poly.pdbx_strand_id
1 'polypeptide(L)'
;MYILLGVASVCLFILIRWVLRSLHLSNNDTRYVFITGCNTGFGNLLAKRLDRKGVNVIAGCLTADGTAALRNAYSRTLKTVELDVSKETSIRQAKIQCP
;
A
#
# COMPACT_ATOMS: atom_id res chain seq x y z
N MET A 1 -11.56 29.23 32.38
CA MET A 1 -10.11 29.00 32.20
C MET A 1 -9.77 27.52 32.01
N TYR A 2 -10.14 26.63 32.93
CA TYR A 2 -9.84 25.19 32.84
C TYR A 2 -10.49 24.45 31.66
N ILE A 3 -11.70 24.83 31.26
CA ILE A 3 -12.39 24.20 30.10
C ILE A 3 -11.61 24.47 28.80
N LEU A 4 -11.14 25.70 28.59
CA LEU A 4 -10.34 26.07 27.41
C LEU A 4 -9.00 25.34 27.39
N LEU A 5 -8.35 25.18 28.54
CA LEU A 5 -7.12 24.38 28.68
C LEU A 5 -7.36 22.89 28.36
N GLY A 6 -8.48 22.33 28.79
CA GLY A 6 -8.88 20.95 28.48
C GLY A 6 -9.18 20.74 27.00
N VAL A 7 -9.87 21.68 26.35
CA VAL A 7 -10.14 21.60 24.89
C VAL A 7 -8.82 21.71 24.11
N ALA A 8 -7.95 22.65 24.47
CA ALA A 8 -6.67 22.85 23.82
C ALA A 8 -5.76 21.60 23.94
N SER A 9 -5.73 20.95 25.11
CA SER A 9 -4.93 19.73 25.31
C SER A 9 -5.46 18.55 24.50
N VAL A 10 -6.78 18.38 24.40
CA VAL A 10 -7.39 17.36 23.55
C VAL A 10 -7.12 17.62 22.07
N CYS A 11 -7.28 18.86 21.60
CA CYS A 11 -6.96 19.24 20.22
C CYS A 11 -5.48 18.99 19.90
N LEU A 12 -4.58 19.38 20.79
CA LEU A 12 -3.14 19.14 20.65
C LEU A 12 -2.81 17.65 20.62
N PHE A 13 -3.42 16.85 21.50
CA PHE A 13 -3.24 15.40 21.52
C PHE A 13 -3.71 14.75 20.22
N ILE A 14 -4.88 15.15 19.70
CA ILE A 14 -5.39 14.65 18.40
C ILE A 14 -4.43 15.04 17.27
N LEU A 15 -3.94 16.27 17.26
CA LEU A 15 -3.03 16.76 16.23
C LEU A 15 -1.67 16.03 16.29
N ILE A 16 -1.10 15.85 17.48
CA ILE A 16 0.13 15.06 17.69
C ILE A 16 -0.08 13.62 17.21
N ARG A 17 -1.20 12.97 17.57
CA ARG A 17 -1.49 11.61 17.11
C ARG A 17 -1.62 11.54 15.58
N TRP A 18 -2.22 12.54 14.96
CA TRP A 18 -2.35 12.62 13.51
C TRP A 18 -0.99 12.75 12.83
N VAL A 19 -0.14 13.65 13.33
CA VAL A 19 1.23 13.86 12.82
C VAL A 19 2.10 12.62 13.01
N LEU A 20 2.12 12.02 14.20
CA LEU A 20 2.90 10.81 14.47
C LEU A 20 2.46 9.63 13.59
N ARG A 21 1.14 9.47 13.37
CA ARG A 21 0.61 8.43 12.48
C ARG A 21 1.01 8.67 11.02
N SER A 22 1.08 9.93 10.59
CA SER A 22 1.52 10.27 9.24
C SER A 22 3.02 10.05 9.05
N LEU A 23 3.84 10.38 10.06
CA LEU A 23 5.29 10.17 10.01
C LEU A 23 5.67 8.68 10.03
N HIS A 24 4.90 7.83 10.71
CA HIS A 24 5.15 6.39 10.75
C HIS A 24 5.05 5.71 9.36
N LEU A 25 4.35 6.33 8.41
CA LEU A 25 4.27 5.88 7.03
C LEU A 25 5.42 6.40 6.15
N SER A 26 6.29 7.29 6.66
CA SER A 26 7.39 7.85 5.88
C SER A 26 8.66 6.98 5.92
N ASN A 27 8.77 6.04 6.85
CA ASN A 27 9.97 5.19 7.01
C ASN A 27 9.78 3.80 6.36
N ASN A 28 9.31 3.82 5.10
CA ASN A 28 8.91 2.62 4.35
C ASN A 28 9.86 2.28 3.21
N ASP A 29 10.93 3.04 2.99
CA ASP A 29 11.83 2.85 1.84
C ASP A 29 12.42 1.42 1.75
N THR A 30 12.45 0.69 2.86
CA THR A 30 12.95 -0.69 2.92
C THR A 30 11.86 -1.77 3.03
N ARG A 31 10.59 -1.41 3.22
CA ARG A 31 9.50 -2.37 3.50
C ARG A 31 8.52 -2.44 2.35
N TYR A 32 8.27 -3.66 1.87
CA TYR A 32 7.32 -3.96 0.80
C TYR A 32 6.07 -4.66 1.34
N VAL A 33 4.92 -4.34 0.76
CA VAL A 33 3.66 -5.07 0.97
C VAL A 33 3.29 -5.80 -0.30
N PHE A 34 3.25 -7.13 -0.24
CA PHE A 34 2.79 -7.98 -1.34
C PHE A 34 1.29 -8.25 -1.23
N ILE A 35 0.54 -7.98 -2.29
CA ILE A 35 -0.93 -8.13 -2.32
C ILE A 35 -1.29 -9.04 -3.48
N THR A 36 -1.98 -10.15 -3.21
CA THR A 36 -2.53 -11.03 -4.23
C THR A 36 -3.93 -10.58 -4.66
N GLY A 37 -4.41 -11.06 -5.81
CA GLY A 37 -5.77 -10.77 -6.28
C GLY A 37 -6.02 -9.29 -6.62
N CYS A 38 -5.05 -8.64 -7.26
CA CYS A 38 -5.13 -7.20 -7.52
C CYS A 38 -5.90 -6.81 -8.79
N ASN A 39 -6.33 -7.74 -9.66
CA ASN A 39 -7.02 -7.40 -10.91
C ASN A 39 -8.18 -6.41 -10.73
N THR A 40 -9.07 -6.66 -9.76
CA THR A 40 -10.28 -5.87 -9.52
C THR A 40 -10.61 -5.81 -8.01
N GLY A 41 -11.67 -5.09 -7.65
CA GLY A 41 -12.24 -5.12 -6.30
C GLY A 41 -11.31 -4.64 -5.20
N PHE A 42 -11.34 -5.34 -4.06
CA PHE A 42 -10.68 -4.91 -2.84
C PHE A 42 -9.15 -4.86 -2.96
N GLY A 43 -8.52 -5.88 -3.54
CA GLY A 43 -7.06 -5.93 -3.71
C GLY A 43 -6.55 -4.75 -4.55
N ASN A 44 -7.26 -4.44 -5.64
CA ASN A 44 -6.99 -3.27 -6.49
C ASN A 44 -7.06 -1.95 -5.71
N LEU A 45 -8.16 -1.75 -4.97
CA LEU A 45 -8.40 -0.54 -4.19
C LEU A 45 -7.37 -0.39 -3.05
N LEU A 46 -7.01 -1.50 -2.40
CA LEU A 46 -6.00 -1.53 -1.36
C LEU A 46 -4.62 -1.15 -1.90
N ALA A 47 -4.21 -1.77 -3.02
CA ALA A 47 -2.94 -1.47 -3.67
C ALA A 47 -2.83 0.03 -4.00
N LYS A 48 -3.86 0.61 -4.64
CA LYS A 48 -3.93 2.04 -4.94
C LYS A 48 -3.94 2.93 -3.70
N ARG A 49 -4.56 2.50 -2.60
CA ARG A 49 -4.60 3.26 -1.35
C ARG A 49 -3.25 3.26 -0.62
N LEU A 50 -2.52 2.17 -0.70
CA LEU A 50 -1.20 2.04 -0.08
C LEU A 50 -0.12 2.77 -0.90
N ASP A 51 -0.17 2.69 -2.23
CA ASP A 51 0.72 3.48 -3.10
C ASP A 51 0.57 4.99 -2.88
N ARG A 52 -0.67 5.50 -2.81
CA ARG A 52 -0.93 6.90 -2.47
C ARG A 52 -0.46 7.33 -1.08
N LYS A 53 -0.18 6.37 -0.18
CA LYS A 53 0.39 6.60 1.14
C LYS A 53 1.91 6.50 1.16
N GLY A 54 2.57 6.31 0.01
CA GLY A 54 4.01 6.14 -0.09
C GLY A 54 4.50 4.79 0.43
N VAL A 55 3.64 3.78 0.46
CA VAL A 55 4.04 2.42 0.82
C VAL A 55 4.54 1.72 -0.45
N ASN A 56 5.70 1.09 -0.38
CA ASN A 56 6.17 0.23 -1.46
C ASN A 56 5.27 -1.01 -1.56
N VAL A 57 4.56 -1.15 -2.67
CA VAL A 57 3.58 -2.21 -2.87
C VAL A 57 3.95 -3.03 -4.08
N ILE A 58 3.78 -4.34 -3.98
CA ILE A 58 3.91 -5.29 -5.07
C ILE A 58 2.54 -5.95 -5.27
N ALA A 59 1.89 -5.63 -6.39
CA ALA A 59 0.56 -6.13 -6.72
C ALA A 59 0.65 -7.36 -7.62
N GLY A 60 0.23 -8.51 -7.10
CA GLY A 60 0.05 -9.75 -7.85
C GLY A 60 -1.30 -9.77 -8.56
N CYS A 61 -1.26 -9.78 -9.89
CA CYS A 61 -2.45 -9.85 -10.75
C CYS A 61 -2.44 -11.16 -11.55
N LEU A 62 -3.60 -11.78 -11.74
CA LEU A 62 -3.76 -13.01 -12.51
C LEU A 62 -3.51 -12.82 -14.01
N THR A 63 -3.74 -11.62 -14.55
CA THR A 63 -3.65 -11.36 -16.00
C THR A 63 -2.72 -10.20 -16.33
N ALA A 64 -2.09 -10.27 -17.50
CA ALA A 64 -1.27 -9.20 -18.05
C ALA A 64 -2.03 -7.87 -18.14
N ASP A 65 -3.30 -7.89 -18.60
CA ASP A 65 -4.14 -6.70 -18.66
C ASP A 65 -4.38 -6.08 -17.28
N GLY A 66 -4.58 -6.92 -16.26
CA GLY A 66 -4.69 -6.47 -14.87
C GLY A 66 -3.42 -5.79 -14.40
N THR A 67 -2.24 -6.37 -14.72
CA THR A 67 -0.95 -5.72 -14.40
C THR A 67 -0.77 -4.39 -15.14
N ALA A 68 -1.17 -4.31 -16.42
CA ALA A 68 -1.03 -3.10 -17.23
C ALA A 68 -1.96 -1.98 -16.76
N ALA A 69 -3.22 -2.29 -16.47
CA ALA A 69 -4.21 -1.34 -15.97
C ALA A 69 -3.78 -0.75 -14.62
N LEU A 70 -3.22 -1.57 -13.74
CA LEU A 70 -2.65 -1.12 -12.48
C LEU A 70 -1.36 -0.34 -12.68
N ARG A 71 -0.47 -0.77 -13.59
CA ARG A 71 0.77 -0.06 -13.97
C ARG A 71 0.53 1.39 -14.36
N ASN A 72 -0.49 1.63 -15.16
CA ASN A 72 -0.82 2.97 -15.63
C ASN A 72 -1.42 3.87 -14.53
N ALA A 73 -1.89 3.29 -13.42
CA ALA A 73 -2.51 4.02 -12.32
C ALA A 73 -1.51 4.41 -11.20
N TYR A 74 -0.20 4.17 -11.37
CA TYR A 74 0.78 4.22 -10.29
C TYR A 74 1.57 5.51 -10.12
N SER A 75 2.00 5.70 -8.86
CA SER A 75 3.17 6.49 -8.49
C SER A 75 4.48 5.68 -8.61
N ARG A 76 5.63 6.26 -8.26
CA ARG A 76 6.96 5.58 -8.32
C ARG A 76 7.07 4.31 -7.46
N THR A 77 6.21 4.11 -6.46
CA THR A 77 6.40 3.08 -5.42
C THR A 77 5.71 1.74 -5.67
N LEU A 78 4.77 1.65 -6.61
CA LEU A 78 4.02 0.43 -6.86
C LEU A 78 4.55 -0.38 -8.06
N LYS A 79 4.85 -1.66 -7.82
CA LYS A 79 5.27 -2.64 -8.83
C LYS A 79 4.19 -3.70 -9.06
N THR A 80 4.06 -4.23 -10.27
CA THR A 80 3.15 -5.35 -10.57
C THR A 80 3.90 -6.61 -10.94
N VAL A 81 3.32 -7.75 -10.57
CA VAL A 81 3.76 -9.07 -11.00
C VAL A 81 2.56 -9.87 -11.47
N GLU A 82 2.75 -10.71 -12.48
CA GLU A 82 1.75 -11.70 -12.87
C GLU A 82 1.81 -12.87 -11.88
N LEU A 83 0.66 -13.25 -11.33
CA LEU A 83 0.55 -14.27 -10.30
C LEU A 83 -0.77 -15.03 -10.42
N ASP A 84 -0.66 -16.30 -10.77
CA ASP A 84 -1.70 -17.31 -10.59
C ASP A 84 -1.40 -18.10 -9.31
N VAL A 85 -2.14 -17.79 -8.25
CA VAL A 85 -1.99 -18.45 -6.93
C VAL A 85 -2.33 -19.94 -6.95
N SER A 86 -2.95 -20.44 -8.01
CA SER A 86 -3.30 -21.85 -8.15
C SER A 86 -2.18 -22.66 -8.81
N LYS A 87 -1.15 -22.01 -9.38
CA LYS A 87 -0.04 -22.65 -10.09
C LYS A 87 1.28 -22.42 -9.37
N GLU A 88 1.90 -23.50 -8.90
CA GLU A 88 3.18 -23.42 -8.18
C GLU A 88 4.30 -22.81 -9.03
N THR A 89 4.32 -23.07 -10.35
CA THR A 89 5.28 -22.47 -11.28
C THR A 89 5.15 -20.95 -11.32
N SER A 90 3.92 -20.42 -11.35
CA SER A 90 3.66 -18.97 -11.30
C SER A 90 4.09 -18.37 -9.96
N ILE A 91 3.81 -19.05 -8.85
CA ILE A 91 4.26 -18.62 -7.52
C ILE A 91 5.79 -18.55 -7.45
N ARG A 92 6.49 -19.58 -7.95
CA ARG A 92 7.96 -19.63 -7.98
C ARG A 92 8.53 -18.50 -8.83
N GLN A 93 7.93 -18.22 -9.98
CA GLN A 93 8.35 -17.11 -10.84
C GLN A 93 8.13 -15.75 -10.18
N ALA A 94 6.97 -15.53 -9.58
CA ALA A 94 6.67 -14.28 -8.86
C ALA A 94 7.64 -14.05 -7.68
N LYS A 95 8.04 -15.13 -6.98
CA LYS A 95 9.03 -15.07 -5.89
C LYS A 95 10.39 -14.56 -6.36
N ILE A 96 10.83 -14.92 -7.57
CA ILE A 96 12.11 -14.49 -8.15
C ILE A 96 12.05 -13.02 -8.62
N GLN A 97 10.85 -12.56 -9.01
CA GLN A 97 10.65 -11.23 -9.59
C GLN A 97 10.39 -10.12 -8.55
N CYS A 98 10.08 -10.49 -7.31
CA CYS A 98 9.92 -9.55 -6.21
C CYS A 98 11.29 -9.13 -5.64
N PRO A 99 11.50 -7.83 -5.33
CA PRO A 99 12.69 -7.35 -4.63
C PRO A 99 12.81 -7.88 -3.20
#